data_AF-A0A7J4PYX3-F1
#
_entry.id   AF-A0A7J4PYX3-F1
#
_cell.length_a   1.000
_cell.length_b   1.000
_cell.length_c   1.000
_cell.angle_alpha   90.00
_cell.angle_beta   90.00
_cell.angle_gamma   90.00
#
_symmetry.space_group_name_H-M   'P 1'
#
loop_
_entity.id
_entity.type
_entity.pdbx_description
1 polymer ?
#
loop_
_entity_poly.entity_id
_entity_poly.type
_entity_poly.pdbx_seq_one_letter_code
_entity_poly.pdbx_strand_id
1 'polypeptide(L)'
;MSKIGEPKGILSASKHDTKRGLQMSEGERKLVIALIAVALLAIALTIVAVTAAKSSTGLSSCKAIILATPRNSCFAALANSTGNYSVCSFVQPQQGSYRCISSLAQSRKNVSLCYLIGKNNGEYGSCVTAIASSEGRIGYCLMLTGENESACAYDIASAGMFRNVSECNDIANLSKRSACSGIYYNNLAVSTRNASYCSMLQSSGGASTLSAILAQNTTGSSLSSELLPYLYFNATPSNFCYYELANLLGTPNLCAYTGTALSQLCYAENLSSSAAAGGSGANYSIAEINVSSVCSSVPAYAQELCTYSFLTEKAVAGRNVSSCYAINDTGYQYSCILSIATKYDNLSYCNYITGNSTAQLACKESATILASNAVSGNAIG
;
A
#
# COMPACT_ATOMS: atom_id res chain seq x y z
N MET A 1 -50.64 -18.44 -8.49
CA MET A 1 -51.38 -19.51 -7.78
C MET A 1 -50.54 -19.94 -6.57
N SER A 2 -51.18 -20.41 -5.48
CA SER A 2 -50.69 -20.50 -4.07
C SER A 2 -50.85 -19.17 -3.31
N LYS A 3 -51.93 -18.85 -2.57
CA LYS A 3 -52.85 -19.53 -1.62
C LYS A 3 -52.26 -19.86 -0.23
N ILE A 4 -52.75 -19.06 0.74
CA ILE A 4 -53.24 -19.40 2.10
C ILE A 4 -52.24 -19.45 3.26
N GLY A 5 -52.57 -18.74 4.36
CA GLY A 5 -52.03 -19.02 5.70
C GLY A 5 -52.30 -17.95 6.78
N GLU A 6 -53.55 -17.53 7.03
CA GLU A 6 -53.93 -16.79 8.26
C GLU A 6 -53.98 -17.75 9.47
N PRO A 7 -53.56 -17.33 10.69
CA PRO A 7 -54.03 -17.95 11.92
C PRO A 7 -55.10 -17.09 12.60
N LYS A 8 -56.34 -17.60 12.56
CA LYS A 8 -57.42 -17.22 13.47
C LYS A 8 -57.19 -17.89 14.83
N GLY A 9 -56.92 -17.11 15.86
CA GLY A 9 -56.88 -17.56 17.25
C GLY A 9 -58.01 -16.92 18.04
N ILE A 10 -59.12 -17.65 18.18
CA ILE A 10 -60.25 -17.35 19.06
C ILE A 10 -59.81 -17.70 20.49
N LEU A 11 -59.84 -16.75 21.43
CA LEU A 11 -59.79 -17.06 22.86
C LEU A 11 -61.05 -16.55 23.55
N SER A 12 -61.82 -17.52 24.03
CA SER A 12 -63.06 -17.41 24.78
C SER A 12 -62.84 -16.79 26.16
N ALA A 13 -63.67 -15.79 26.49
CA ALA A 13 -63.82 -15.28 27.84
C ALA A 13 -64.47 -16.32 28.75
N SER A 14 -63.73 -16.82 29.74
CA SER A 14 -64.25 -17.62 30.86
C SER A 14 -64.39 -16.73 32.08
N LYS A 15 -65.64 -16.50 32.50
CA LYS A 15 -66.05 -15.68 33.63
C LYS A 15 -66.23 -16.61 34.83
N HIS A 16 -65.16 -16.83 35.60
CA HIS A 16 -65.23 -17.55 36.87
C HIS A 16 -65.14 -16.55 38.02
N ASP A 17 -66.31 -16.23 38.59
CA ASP A 17 -66.44 -15.58 39.89
C ASP A 17 -66.02 -16.57 40.97
N THR A 18 -64.90 -16.29 41.65
CA THR A 18 -64.52 -17.00 42.87
C THR A 18 -63.91 -15.98 43.84
N LYS A 19 -64.78 -15.27 44.56
CA LYS A 19 -64.43 -14.50 45.75
C LYS A 19 -64.02 -15.47 46.88
N ARG A 20 -62.78 -15.93 46.86
CA ARG A 20 -62.12 -16.43 48.07
C ARG A 20 -61.42 -15.25 48.72
N GLY A 21 -62.01 -14.74 49.81
CA GLY A 21 -61.34 -13.81 50.70
C GLY A 21 -60.19 -14.52 51.40
N LEU A 22 -59.01 -14.53 50.77
CA LEU A 22 -57.76 -14.89 51.41
C LEU A 22 -57.49 -13.85 52.50
N GLN A 23 -57.75 -14.23 53.75
CA GLN A 23 -57.24 -13.50 54.90
C GLN A 23 -55.74 -13.71 54.94
N MET A 24 -55.02 -12.88 54.18
CA MET A 24 -53.56 -12.78 54.24
C MET A 24 -53.14 -12.27 55.62
N SER A 25 -52.15 -12.95 56.19
CA SER A 25 -51.47 -12.52 57.41
C SER A 25 -50.86 -11.12 57.20
N GLU A 26 -50.79 -10.32 58.27
CA GLU A 26 -50.25 -8.96 58.20
C GLU A 26 -48.82 -8.91 57.65
N GLY A 27 -48.04 -9.98 57.84
CA GLY A 27 -46.71 -10.12 57.24
C GLY A 27 -46.74 -10.30 55.71
N GLU A 28 -47.70 -11.07 55.20
CA GLU A 28 -47.87 -11.29 53.75
C GLU A 28 -48.38 -10.02 53.06
N ARG A 29 -49.22 -9.23 53.74
CA ARG A 29 -49.65 -7.91 53.23
C ARG A 29 -48.48 -6.96 53.01
N LYS A 30 -47.52 -6.92 53.95
CA LYS A 30 -46.32 -6.07 53.81
C LYS A 30 -45.44 -6.54 52.66
N LEU A 31 -45.30 -7.86 52.47
CA LEU A 31 -44.53 -8.42 51.35
C LEU A 31 -45.17 -8.11 49.99
N VAL A 32 -46.49 -8.27 49.85
CA VAL A 32 -47.20 -7.98 48.60
C VAL A 32 -47.14 -6.49 48.26
N ILE A 33 -47.28 -5.61 49.25
CA ILE A 33 -47.14 -4.16 49.05
C ILE A 33 -45.72 -3.81 48.59
N ALA A 34 -44.69 -4.41 49.19
CA ALA A 34 -43.30 -4.19 48.78
C ALA A 34 -43.04 -4.68 47.34
N LEU A 35 -43.56 -5.85 46.96
CA LEU A 35 -43.43 -6.37 45.59
C LEU A 35 -44.14 -5.50 44.56
N ILE A 36 -45.33 -4.99 44.88
CA ILE A 36 -46.06 -4.04 44.02
C ILE A 36 -45.25 -2.74 43.87
N ALA A 37 -44.68 -2.21 44.95
CA ALA A 37 -43.86 -1.00 44.90
C ALA A 37 -42.62 -1.17 44.02
N VAL A 38 -41.92 -2.31 44.12
CA VAL A 38 -40.75 -2.62 43.28
C VAL A 38 -41.14 -2.79 41.82
N ALA A 39 -42.26 -3.48 41.53
CA ALA A 39 -42.75 -3.63 40.16
C ALA A 39 -43.14 -2.28 39.54
N LEU A 40 -43.82 -1.40 40.30
CA LEU A 40 -44.14 -0.05 39.85
C LEU A 40 -42.89 0.80 39.62
N LEU A 41 -41.86 0.67 40.46
CA LEU A 41 -40.59 1.35 40.29
C LEU A 41 -39.85 0.89 39.01
N ALA A 42 -39.86 -0.42 38.74
CA ALA A 42 -39.29 -0.99 37.52
C ALA A 42 -40.05 -0.53 36.26
N ILE A 43 -41.39 -0.45 36.32
CA ILE A 43 -42.22 0.11 35.24
C ILE A 43 -41.92 1.60 35.06
N ALA A 44 -41.78 2.38 36.13
CA ALA A 44 -41.41 3.79 36.02
C ALA A 44 -40.01 3.99 35.41
N LEU A 45 -39.02 3.17 35.81
CA LEU A 45 -37.66 3.20 35.25
C LEU A 45 -37.63 2.83 33.76
N THR A 46 -38.42 1.84 33.34
CA THR A 46 -38.55 1.46 31.92
C THR A 46 -39.27 2.55 31.11
N ILE A 47 -40.29 3.22 31.67
CA ILE A 47 -40.94 4.36 31.02
C ILE A 47 -39.96 5.54 30.87
N VAL A 48 -39.15 5.85 31.87
CA VAL A 48 -38.12 6.92 31.79
C VAL A 48 -37.04 6.57 30.76
N ALA A 49 -36.62 5.30 30.66
CA ALA A 49 -35.68 4.86 29.63
C ALA A 49 -36.27 4.95 28.20
N VAL A 50 -37.58 4.66 28.04
CA VAL A 50 -38.27 4.72 26.75
C VAL A 50 -38.68 6.15 26.35
N THR A 51 -38.95 7.05 27.31
CA THR A 51 -39.24 8.47 27.02
C THR A 51 -37.97 9.28 26.82
N ALA A 52 -36.85 8.93 27.45
CA ALA A 52 -35.54 9.46 27.06
C ALA A 52 -35.14 9.06 25.62
N ALA A 53 -35.68 7.94 25.12
CA ALA A 53 -35.48 7.48 23.75
C ALA A 53 -36.47 8.10 22.73
N LYS A 54 -37.52 8.81 23.18
CA LYS A 54 -38.51 9.47 22.31
C LYS A 54 -38.47 10.99 22.47
N SER A 55 -37.92 11.63 21.44
CA SER A 55 -38.27 12.99 21.00
C SER A 55 -37.93 14.17 21.91
N SER A 56 -36.65 14.39 22.22
CA SER A 56 -36.10 15.68 21.82
C SER A 56 -35.38 15.45 20.51
N THR A 57 -35.79 16.15 19.46
CA THR A 57 -35.15 16.06 18.15
C THR A 57 -33.65 16.26 18.37
N GLY A 58 -32.78 15.29 18.08
CA GLY A 58 -31.33 15.42 18.39
C GLY A 58 -30.71 16.74 17.91
N LEU A 59 -31.33 17.34 16.89
CA LEU A 59 -31.09 18.69 16.40
C LEU A 59 -31.19 19.79 17.47
N SER A 60 -32.24 19.82 18.31
CA SER A 60 -32.40 20.82 19.38
C SER A 60 -31.32 20.70 20.44
N SER A 61 -30.94 19.46 20.79
CA SER A 61 -29.86 19.18 21.73
C SER A 61 -28.51 19.69 21.19
N CYS A 62 -28.22 19.44 19.91
CA CYS A 62 -27.01 20.01 19.30
C CYS A 62 -27.05 21.54 19.21
N LYS A 63 -28.21 22.14 18.89
CA LYS A 63 -28.38 23.61 18.83
C LYS A 63 -28.11 24.30 20.17
N ALA A 64 -28.41 23.64 21.29
CA ALA A 64 -28.21 24.20 22.63
C ALA A 64 -26.72 24.29 23.03
N ILE A 65 -25.81 23.62 22.31
CA ILE A 65 -24.37 23.67 22.60
C ILE A 65 -23.79 25.02 22.18
N ILE A 66 -23.23 25.75 23.15
CA ILE A 66 -22.71 27.12 22.94
C ILE A 66 -21.39 27.10 22.14
N LEU A 67 -20.48 26.17 22.46
CA LEU A 67 -19.16 26.10 21.84
C LEU A 67 -19.27 25.53 20.41
N ALA A 68 -18.69 26.24 19.44
CA ALA A 68 -18.80 25.91 18.02
C ALA A 68 -18.26 24.50 17.69
N THR A 69 -17.08 24.13 18.20
CA THR A 69 -16.46 22.83 17.90
C THR A 69 -17.31 21.65 18.42
N PRO A 70 -17.68 21.57 19.72
CA PRO A 70 -18.57 20.51 20.20
C PRO A 70 -19.94 20.49 19.50
N ARG A 71 -20.49 21.67 19.18
CA ARG A 71 -21.76 21.78 18.44
C ARG A 71 -21.66 21.16 17.05
N ASN A 72 -20.63 21.49 16.30
CA ASN A 72 -20.38 20.95 14.96
C ASN A 72 -20.19 19.43 15.00
N SER A 73 -19.42 18.93 15.97
CA SER A 73 -19.24 17.48 16.18
C SER A 73 -20.57 16.80 16.50
N CYS A 74 -21.44 17.43 17.30
CA CYS A 74 -22.79 16.93 17.58
C CYS A 74 -23.62 16.80 16.31
N PHE A 75 -23.67 17.85 15.47
CA PHE A 75 -24.39 17.79 14.20
C PHE A 75 -23.81 16.74 13.24
N ALA A 76 -22.48 16.62 13.13
CA ALA A 76 -21.84 15.60 12.29
C ALA A 76 -22.15 14.17 12.77
N ALA A 77 -22.09 13.93 14.09
CA ALA A 77 -22.46 12.64 14.67
C ALA A 77 -23.94 12.31 14.45
N LEU A 78 -24.81 13.32 14.58
CA LEU A 78 -26.24 13.18 14.31
C LEU A 78 -26.51 12.89 12.83
N ALA A 79 -25.82 13.57 11.90
CA ALA A 79 -25.92 13.30 10.46
C ALA A 79 -25.51 11.85 10.15
N ASN A 80 -24.39 11.38 10.71
CA ASN A 80 -23.90 10.02 10.54
C ASN A 80 -24.86 8.96 11.09
N SER A 81 -25.34 9.13 12.33
CA SER A 81 -26.24 8.16 12.98
C SER A 81 -27.59 8.06 12.27
N THR A 82 -28.13 9.19 11.84
CA THR A 82 -29.45 9.24 11.17
C THR A 82 -29.38 9.00 9.65
N GLY A 83 -28.21 9.15 9.04
CA GLY A 83 -28.06 9.15 7.59
C GLY A 83 -28.58 10.42 6.91
N ASN A 84 -28.96 11.45 7.68
CA ASN A 84 -29.60 12.65 7.15
C ASN A 84 -28.57 13.76 6.87
N TYR A 85 -28.18 13.89 5.60
CA TYR A 85 -27.21 14.91 5.18
C TYR A 85 -27.68 16.34 5.43
N SER A 86 -29.00 16.60 5.51
CA SER A 86 -29.50 17.96 5.78
C SER A 86 -29.09 18.46 7.16
N VAL A 87 -28.72 17.57 8.09
CA VAL A 87 -28.14 17.97 9.38
C VAL A 87 -26.77 18.64 9.20
N CYS A 88 -26.01 18.29 8.14
CA CYS A 88 -24.71 18.92 7.87
C CYS A 88 -24.81 20.41 7.56
N SER A 89 -25.97 20.92 7.10
CA SER A 89 -26.14 22.35 6.83
C SER A 89 -26.09 23.22 8.09
N PHE A 90 -26.22 22.62 9.28
CA PHE A 90 -26.08 23.32 10.56
C PHE A 90 -24.63 23.41 11.06
N VAL A 91 -23.69 22.73 10.40
CA VAL A 91 -22.25 22.77 10.73
C VAL A 91 -21.64 24.06 10.14
N GLN A 92 -20.91 24.82 10.96
CA GLN A 92 -20.31 26.11 10.57
C GLN A 92 -18.81 26.15 10.91
N PRO A 93 -17.93 26.70 10.04
CA PRO A 93 -18.24 27.36 8.77
C PRO A 93 -18.62 26.37 7.67
N GLN A 94 -18.93 26.87 6.47
CA GLN A 94 -19.34 26.07 5.30
C GLN A 94 -18.39 24.89 5.00
N GLN A 95 -17.08 25.06 5.20
CA GLN A 95 -16.08 23.99 5.06
C GLN A 95 -16.36 22.81 6.02
N GLY A 96 -16.86 23.09 7.22
CA GLY A 96 -17.29 22.05 8.16
C GLY A 96 -18.50 21.27 7.67
N SER A 97 -19.44 21.93 6.98
CA SER A 97 -20.58 21.26 6.33
C SER A 97 -20.11 20.30 5.23
N TYR A 98 -19.16 20.71 4.38
CA TYR A 98 -18.58 19.82 3.36
C TYR A 98 -17.88 18.59 3.95
N ARG A 99 -17.11 18.78 5.02
CA ARG A 99 -16.48 17.66 5.74
C ARG A 99 -17.51 16.72 6.40
N CYS A 100 -18.60 17.28 6.93
CA CYS A 100 -19.72 16.48 7.45
C CYS A 100 -20.35 15.63 6.34
N ILE A 101 -20.63 16.21 5.17
CA ILE A 101 -21.17 15.49 4.01
C ILE A 101 -20.19 14.41 3.54
N SER A 102 -18.90 14.73 3.45
CA SER A 102 -17.85 13.78 3.03
C SER A 102 -17.74 12.59 4.00
N SER A 103 -17.71 12.85 5.32
CA SER A 103 -17.71 11.79 6.34
C SER A 103 -18.96 10.91 6.25
N LEU A 104 -20.12 11.51 6.03
CA LEU A 104 -21.36 10.79 5.83
C LEU A 104 -21.33 9.93 4.56
N ALA A 105 -20.84 10.48 3.45
CA ALA A 105 -20.67 9.77 2.19
C ALA A 105 -19.76 8.54 2.34
N GLN A 106 -18.64 8.69 3.04
CA GLN A 106 -17.69 7.61 3.32
C GLN A 106 -18.30 6.53 4.22
N SER A 107 -18.91 6.92 5.35
CA SER A 107 -19.53 5.96 6.29
C SER A 107 -20.67 5.15 5.65
N ARG A 108 -21.33 5.72 4.64
CA ARG A 108 -22.41 5.08 3.88
C ARG A 108 -21.96 4.48 2.55
N LYS A 109 -20.67 4.60 2.19
CA LYS A 109 -20.11 4.17 0.90
C LYS A 109 -20.94 4.69 -0.29
N ASN A 110 -21.48 5.91 -0.17
CA ASN A 110 -22.41 6.49 -1.14
C ASN A 110 -21.79 7.72 -1.80
N VAL A 111 -21.14 7.50 -2.94
CA VAL A 111 -20.46 8.55 -3.72
C VAL A 111 -21.42 9.65 -4.18
N SER A 112 -22.72 9.35 -4.34
CA SER A 112 -23.70 10.35 -4.77
C SER A 112 -23.86 11.48 -3.74
N LEU A 113 -23.56 11.23 -2.47
CA LEU A 113 -23.56 12.27 -1.44
C LEU A 113 -22.41 13.29 -1.64
N CYS A 114 -21.30 12.89 -2.26
CA CYS A 114 -20.21 13.82 -2.58
C CYS A 114 -20.67 14.95 -3.51
N TYR A 115 -21.65 14.72 -4.41
CA TYR A 115 -22.17 15.77 -5.30
C TYR A 115 -22.77 16.97 -4.56
N LEU A 116 -23.21 16.78 -3.31
CA LEU A 116 -23.76 17.86 -2.48
C LEU A 116 -22.70 18.87 -2.02
N ILE A 117 -21.41 18.54 -2.12
CA ILE A 117 -20.29 19.44 -1.82
C ILE A 117 -20.06 20.45 -2.96
N GLY A 118 -20.43 20.07 -4.20
CA GLY A 118 -20.20 20.85 -5.41
C GLY A 118 -18.84 20.56 -6.05
N LYS A 119 -18.83 20.28 -7.37
CA LYS A 119 -17.63 19.83 -8.11
C LYS A 119 -16.44 20.79 -8.09
N ASN A 120 -16.69 22.08 -7.91
CA ASN A 120 -15.66 23.12 -7.88
C ASN A 120 -14.97 23.24 -6.51
N ASN A 121 -15.41 22.48 -5.50
CA ASN A 121 -14.82 22.50 -4.18
C ASN A 121 -13.76 21.40 -4.03
N GLY A 122 -12.61 21.70 -3.43
CA GLY A 122 -11.54 20.72 -3.22
C GLY A 122 -11.97 19.48 -2.41
N GLU A 123 -12.93 19.63 -1.49
CA GLU A 123 -13.45 18.52 -0.68
C GLU A 123 -14.28 17.51 -1.51
N TYR A 124 -14.80 17.91 -2.68
CA TYR A 124 -15.49 16.98 -3.60
C TYR A 124 -14.54 15.90 -4.10
N GLY A 125 -13.34 16.32 -4.55
CA GLY A 125 -12.29 15.41 -5.02
C GLY A 125 -11.90 14.41 -3.94
N SER A 126 -11.56 14.93 -2.76
CA SER A 126 -11.20 14.10 -1.59
C SER A 126 -12.31 13.12 -1.18
N CYS A 127 -13.57 13.55 -1.20
CA CYS A 127 -14.72 12.70 -0.89
C CYS A 127 -14.84 11.51 -1.85
N VAL A 128 -14.80 11.77 -3.16
CA VAL A 128 -14.90 10.74 -4.19
C VAL A 128 -13.72 9.79 -4.12
N THR A 129 -12.49 10.30 -4.05
CA THR A 129 -11.27 9.48 -3.97
C THR A 129 -11.27 8.58 -2.74
N ALA A 130 -11.64 9.09 -1.56
CA ALA A 130 -11.71 8.26 -0.35
C ALA A 130 -12.69 7.08 -0.48
N ILE A 131 -13.85 7.31 -1.09
CA ILE A 131 -14.84 6.24 -1.34
C ILE A 131 -14.33 5.27 -2.41
N ALA A 132 -13.75 5.79 -3.49
CA ALA A 132 -13.19 4.99 -4.57
C ALA A 132 -12.08 4.06 -4.08
N SER A 133 -11.17 4.56 -3.25
CA SER A 133 -10.11 3.77 -2.62
C SER A 133 -10.62 2.75 -1.62
N SER A 134 -11.57 3.13 -0.75
CA SER A 134 -12.12 2.19 0.26
C SER A 134 -12.97 1.08 -0.36
N GLU A 135 -13.58 1.31 -1.51
CA GLU A 135 -14.35 0.31 -2.26
C GLU A 135 -13.53 -0.41 -3.33
N GLY A 136 -12.33 0.07 -3.66
CA GLY A 136 -11.52 -0.44 -4.77
C GLY A 136 -12.17 -0.26 -6.14
N ARG A 137 -12.99 0.79 -6.33
CA ARG A 137 -13.80 0.99 -7.55
C ARG A 137 -13.32 2.17 -8.38
N ILE A 138 -12.50 1.90 -9.40
CA ILE A 138 -12.00 2.92 -10.35
C ILE A 138 -13.12 3.69 -11.04
N GLY A 139 -14.27 3.05 -11.31
CA GLY A 139 -15.41 3.73 -11.93
C GLY A 139 -15.92 4.95 -11.15
N TYR A 140 -15.64 5.07 -9.84
CA TYR A 140 -15.94 6.28 -9.08
C TYR A 140 -15.00 7.44 -9.41
N CYS A 141 -13.74 7.16 -9.78
CA CYS A 141 -12.79 8.19 -10.20
C CYS A 141 -13.22 8.92 -11.48
N LEU A 142 -13.99 8.26 -12.35
CA LEU A 142 -14.59 8.87 -13.55
C LEU A 142 -15.58 10.01 -13.24
N MET A 143 -15.97 10.18 -11.97
CA MET A 143 -16.78 11.31 -11.52
C MET A 143 -15.97 12.59 -11.28
N LEU A 144 -14.64 12.47 -11.26
CA LEU A 144 -13.68 13.56 -11.20
C LEU A 144 -13.37 14.04 -12.63
N THR A 145 -12.53 15.06 -12.74
CA THR A 145 -12.09 15.58 -14.06
C THR A 145 -10.61 15.91 -14.02
N GLY A 146 -9.93 15.72 -15.16
CA GLY A 146 -8.55 16.15 -15.35
C GLY A 146 -7.56 15.35 -14.52
N GLU A 147 -6.63 16.02 -13.84
CA GLU A 147 -5.56 15.35 -13.10
C GLU A 147 -6.07 14.55 -11.89
N ASN A 148 -7.15 15.02 -11.24
CA ASN A 148 -7.74 14.33 -10.08
C ASN A 148 -8.36 12.98 -10.44
N GLU A 149 -8.98 12.87 -11.62
CA GLU A 149 -9.52 11.60 -12.15
C GLU A 149 -8.39 10.59 -12.34
N SER A 150 -7.31 11.00 -12.99
CA SER A 150 -6.18 10.14 -13.29
C SER A 150 -5.39 9.75 -12.05
N ALA A 151 -5.23 10.67 -11.09
CA ALA A 151 -4.59 10.39 -9.81
C ALA A 151 -5.41 9.36 -9.01
N CYS A 152 -6.73 9.57 -8.87
CA CYS A 152 -7.62 8.64 -8.19
C CYS A 152 -7.56 7.23 -8.79
N ALA A 153 -7.67 7.11 -10.12
CA ALA A 153 -7.64 5.81 -10.79
C ALA A 153 -6.28 5.10 -10.63
N TYR A 154 -5.19 5.85 -10.73
CA TYR A 154 -3.84 5.34 -10.51
C TYR A 154 -3.62 4.84 -9.07
N ASP A 155 -4.09 5.60 -8.07
CA ASP A 155 -3.94 5.24 -6.66
C ASP A 155 -4.70 3.95 -6.33
N ILE A 156 -5.89 3.75 -6.91
CA ILE A 156 -6.65 2.50 -6.75
C ILE A 156 -5.94 1.33 -7.43
N ALA A 157 -5.46 1.50 -8.66
CA ALA A 157 -4.69 0.47 -9.35
C ALA A 157 -3.43 0.09 -8.54
N SER A 158 -2.75 1.09 -7.96
CA SER A 158 -1.58 0.89 -7.10
C SER A 158 -1.93 0.14 -5.82
N ALA A 159 -3.05 0.45 -5.17
CA ALA A 159 -3.52 -0.25 -3.98
C ALA A 159 -3.86 -1.72 -4.29
N GLY A 160 -4.35 -1.99 -5.50
CA GLY A 160 -4.55 -3.34 -6.04
C GLY A 160 -3.27 -4.05 -6.50
N MET A 161 -2.09 -3.45 -6.30
CA MET A 161 -0.79 -3.91 -6.80
C MET A 161 -0.74 -4.10 -8.32
N PHE A 162 -1.52 -3.31 -9.07
CA PHE A 162 -1.59 -3.37 -10.53
C PHE A 162 -1.89 -4.79 -11.03
N ARG A 163 -2.97 -5.41 -10.55
CA ARG A 163 -3.34 -6.80 -10.90
C ARG A 163 -4.12 -6.94 -12.20
N ASN A 164 -4.62 -5.85 -12.77
CA ASN A 164 -5.45 -5.89 -13.96
C ASN A 164 -5.12 -4.73 -14.91
N VAL A 165 -4.65 -5.03 -16.12
CA VAL A 165 -4.31 -4.00 -17.10
C VAL A 165 -5.52 -3.19 -17.57
N SER A 166 -6.74 -3.75 -17.50
CA SER A 166 -7.94 -2.99 -17.86
C SER A 166 -8.15 -1.77 -16.97
N GLU A 167 -7.74 -1.86 -15.70
CA GLU A 167 -7.79 -0.75 -14.75
C GLU A 167 -6.87 0.41 -15.17
N CYS A 168 -5.73 0.09 -15.78
CA CYS A 168 -4.83 1.11 -16.31
C CYS A 168 -5.43 1.85 -17.52
N ASN A 169 -6.21 1.16 -18.35
CA ASN A 169 -6.83 1.76 -19.54
C ASN A 169 -7.83 2.87 -19.20
N ASP A 170 -8.42 2.83 -18.01
CA ASP A 170 -9.37 3.83 -17.51
C ASP A 170 -8.67 5.13 -17.03
N ILE A 171 -7.34 5.14 -16.91
CA ILE A 171 -6.59 6.32 -16.46
C ILE A 171 -6.45 7.32 -17.61
N ALA A 172 -7.10 8.48 -17.54
CA ALA A 172 -7.09 9.48 -18.63
C ALA A 172 -5.69 10.03 -18.96
N ASN A 173 -4.86 10.32 -17.96
CA ASN A 173 -3.50 10.84 -18.13
C ASN A 173 -2.58 9.75 -18.71
N LEU A 174 -2.02 10.01 -19.91
CA LEU A 174 -1.18 9.05 -20.64
C LEU A 174 0.08 8.63 -19.87
N SER A 175 0.72 9.55 -19.15
CA SER A 175 1.93 9.24 -18.37
C SER A 175 1.61 8.29 -17.20
N LYS A 176 0.52 8.54 -16.46
CA LYS A 176 0.06 7.65 -15.38
C LYS A 176 -0.44 6.31 -15.92
N ARG A 177 -1.16 6.30 -17.05
CA ARG A 177 -1.60 5.08 -17.74
C ARG A 177 -0.42 4.21 -18.16
N SER A 178 0.61 4.84 -18.74
CA SER A 178 1.85 4.17 -19.15
C SER A 178 2.58 3.58 -17.94
N ALA A 179 2.72 4.34 -16.86
CA ALA A 179 3.33 3.86 -15.62
C ALA A 179 2.56 2.67 -15.04
N CYS A 180 1.23 2.76 -14.95
CA CYS A 180 0.36 1.68 -14.45
C CYS A 180 0.52 0.40 -15.28
N SER A 181 0.44 0.51 -16.61
CA SER A 181 0.58 -0.65 -17.51
C SER A 181 1.99 -1.22 -17.46
N GLY A 182 3.01 -0.36 -17.34
CA GLY A 182 4.40 -0.77 -17.19
C GLY A 182 4.63 -1.59 -15.92
N ILE A 183 4.11 -1.13 -14.78
CA ILE A 183 4.22 -1.87 -13.52
C ILE A 183 3.45 -3.19 -13.60
N TYR A 184 2.24 -3.19 -14.17
CA TYR A 184 1.45 -4.40 -14.41
C TYR A 184 2.26 -5.47 -15.16
N TYR A 185 2.83 -5.13 -16.32
CA TYR A 185 3.57 -6.10 -17.14
C TYR A 185 4.89 -6.50 -16.51
N ASN A 186 5.59 -5.60 -15.78
CA ASN A 186 6.79 -5.97 -15.04
C ASN A 186 6.48 -6.99 -13.94
N ASN A 187 5.45 -6.72 -13.13
CA ASN A 187 4.98 -7.64 -12.08
C ASN A 187 4.58 -9.00 -12.67
N LEU A 188 3.90 -9.00 -13.81
CA LEU A 188 3.50 -10.22 -14.48
C LEU A 188 4.71 -11.00 -15.02
N ALA A 189 5.70 -10.31 -15.61
CA ALA A 189 6.94 -10.90 -16.06
C ALA A 189 7.68 -11.62 -14.92
N VAL A 190 7.91 -10.90 -13.81
CA VAL A 190 8.62 -11.38 -12.61
C VAL A 190 7.88 -12.54 -11.95
N SER A 191 6.59 -12.37 -11.65
CA SER A 191 5.80 -13.37 -10.93
C SER A 191 5.57 -14.65 -11.73
N THR A 192 5.41 -14.55 -13.06
CA THR A 192 5.22 -15.72 -13.94
C THR A 192 6.51 -16.26 -14.52
N ARG A 193 7.65 -15.60 -14.26
CA ARG A 193 8.96 -15.93 -14.83
C ARG A 193 8.95 -15.98 -16.37
N ASN A 194 8.14 -15.12 -17.00
CA ASN A 194 7.94 -15.11 -18.45
C ASN A 194 8.42 -13.79 -19.07
N ALA A 195 9.54 -13.87 -19.80
CA ALA A 195 10.16 -12.73 -20.46
C ALA A 195 9.33 -12.14 -21.62
N SER A 196 8.32 -12.85 -22.13
CA SER A 196 7.44 -12.31 -23.19
C SER A 196 6.64 -11.08 -22.72
N TYR A 197 6.47 -10.89 -21.41
CA TYR A 197 5.82 -9.69 -20.88
C TYR A 197 6.75 -8.47 -20.92
N CYS A 198 8.07 -8.65 -20.91
CA CYS A 198 9.02 -7.53 -21.02
C CYS A 198 8.95 -6.83 -22.38
N SER A 199 8.55 -7.52 -23.46
CA SER A 199 8.31 -6.89 -24.77
C SER A 199 7.03 -6.05 -24.83
N MET A 200 6.12 -6.19 -23.85
CA MET A 200 4.93 -5.33 -23.74
C MET A 200 5.24 -3.97 -23.10
N LEU A 201 6.42 -3.83 -22.51
CA LEU A 201 6.91 -2.58 -21.93
C LEU A 201 7.46 -1.65 -23.02
N GLN A 202 7.42 -0.34 -22.76
CA GLN A 202 7.95 0.64 -23.70
C GLN A 202 9.45 0.45 -23.92
N SER A 203 9.85 0.43 -25.19
CA SER A 203 11.25 0.32 -25.64
C SER A 203 11.92 1.68 -25.86
N SER A 204 11.22 2.80 -25.64
CA SER A 204 11.79 4.16 -25.73
C SER A 204 10.96 5.14 -24.90
N GLY A 205 11.56 6.25 -24.46
CA GLY A 205 10.85 7.40 -23.87
C GLY A 205 10.19 7.18 -22.51
N GLY A 206 10.50 6.08 -21.81
CA GLY A 206 9.77 5.62 -20.63
C GLY A 206 10.36 5.99 -19.28
N ALA A 207 11.12 7.10 -19.15
CA ALA A 207 11.80 7.44 -17.90
C ALA A 207 10.84 7.51 -16.69
N SER A 208 9.64 8.09 -16.89
CA SER A 208 8.60 8.12 -15.85
C SER A 208 8.08 6.73 -15.48
N THR A 209 7.95 5.84 -16.47
CA THR A 209 7.51 4.45 -16.26
C THR A 209 8.58 3.63 -15.55
N LEU A 210 9.84 3.79 -15.95
CA LEU A 210 10.97 3.14 -15.28
C LEU A 210 11.07 3.61 -13.83
N SER A 211 11.03 4.92 -13.57
CA SER A 211 11.03 5.45 -12.21
C SER A 211 9.87 4.92 -11.37
N ALA A 212 8.70 4.71 -11.96
CA ALA A 212 7.54 4.15 -11.27
C ALA A 212 7.73 2.66 -10.92
N ILE A 213 8.29 1.86 -11.85
CA ILE A 213 8.66 0.45 -11.61
C ILE A 213 9.70 0.37 -10.48
N LEU A 214 10.76 1.18 -10.57
CA LEU A 214 11.81 1.25 -9.56
C LEU A 214 11.25 1.63 -8.19
N ALA A 215 10.40 2.65 -8.11
CA ALA A 215 9.79 3.07 -6.86
C ALA A 215 8.93 1.96 -6.22
N GLN A 216 8.18 1.20 -7.01
CA GLN A 216 7.33 0.12 -6.51
C GLN A 216 8.13 -1.07 -5.99
N ASN A 217 9.29 -1.38 -6.58
CA ASN A 217 10.19 -2.43 -6.07
C ASN A 217 10.90 -2.02 -4.75
N THR A 218 10.90 -0.73 -4.40
CA THR A 218 11.59 -0.20 -3.20
C THR A 218 10.70 0.02 -1.98
N THR A 219 9.50 -0.55 -1.93
CA THR A 219 8.59 -0.39 -0.78
C THR A 219 9.16 -1.07 0.48
N GLY A 220 10.07 -0.39 1.18
CA GLY A 220 10.73 -0.88 2.41
C GLY A 220 12.04 -0.17 2.76
N SER A 221 12.70 0.45 1.79
CA SER A 221 14.00 1.11 1.96
C SER A 221 14.12 2.23 0.94
N SER A 222 14.66 3.40 1.34
CA SER A 222 15.01 4.49 0.42
C SER A 222 15.58 3.92 -0.88
N LEU A 223 15.13 4.38 -2.06
CA LEU A 223 15.68 4.05 -3.38
C LEU A 223 17.17 3.79 -3.21
N SER A 224 17.57 2.52 -3.14
CA SER A 224 18.94 2.20 -2.75
C SER A 224 19.83 2.84 -3.80
N SER A 225 21.02 3.29 -3.39
CA SER A 225 22.04 3.78 -4.33
C SER A 225 22.32 2.81 -5.47
N GLU A 226 21.90 1.54 -5.33
CA GLU A 226 21.89 0.46 -6.31
C GLU A 226 21.00 0.73 -7.53
N LEU A 227 19.98 1.61 -7.45
CA LEU A 227 19.06 1.87 -8.56
C LEU A 227 19.42 3.07 -9.44
N LEU A 228 20.29 3.97 -8.94
CA LEU A 228 20.80 5.12 -9.70
C LEU A 228 21.52 4.73 -11.00
N PRO A 229 22.32 3.64 -11.07
CA PRO A 229 22.99 3.23 -12.30
C PRO A 229 22.04 3.04 -13.48
N TYR A 230 20.84 2.47 -13.27
CA TYR A 230 19.91 2.18 -14.37
C TYR A 230 19.40 3.45 -15.07
N LEU A 231 19.22 4.54 -14.32
CA LEU A 231 18.84 5.83 -14.88
C LEU A 231 19.96 6.42 -15.76
N TYR A 232 21.22 6.15 -15.44
CA TYR A 232 22.38 6.62 -16.22
C TYR A 232 22.62 5.83 -17.50
N PHE A 233 22.22 4.56 -17.54
CA PHE A 233 22.33 3.73 -18.74
C PHE A 233 21.24 4.00 -19.78
N ASN A 234 20.39 5.02 -19.56
CA ASN A 234 19.22 5.28 -20.39
C ASN A 234 18.37 4.00 -20.56
N ALA A 235 18.28 3.20 -19.49
CA ALA A 235 17.55 1.95 -19.52
C ALA A 235 16.08 2.23 -19.84
N THR A 236 15.49 1.42 -20.71
CA THR A 236 14.06 1.45 -20.95
C THR A 236 13.37 0.53 -19.94
N PRO A 237 12.07 0.72 -19.65
CA PRO A 237 11.30 -0.23 -18.84
C PRO A 237 11.46 -1.68 -19.32
N SER A 238 11.47 -1.90 -20.65
CA SER A 238 11.70 -3.23 -21.24
C SER A 238 13.08 -3.78 -20.89
N ASN A 239 14.14 -2.98 -21.04
CA ASN A 239 15.50 -3.40 -20.71
C ASN A 239 15.66 -3.76 -19.23
N PHE A 240 15.04 -2.97 -18.34
CA PHE A 240 15.07 -3.25 -16.91
C PHE A 240 14.33 -4.54 -16.54
N CYS A 241 13.17 -4.82 -17.16
CA CYS A 241 12.44 -6.07 -16.96
C CYS A 241 13.26 -7.31 -17.37
N TYR A 242 13.92 -7.25 -18.54
CA TYR A 242 14.80 -8.35 -18.98
C TYR A 242 15.99 -8.55 -18.04
N TYR A 243 16.53 -7.46 -17.52
CA TYR A 243 17.61 -7.49 -16.53
C TYR A 243 17.18 -8.19 -15.24
N GLU A 244 16.05 -7.77 -14.68
CA GLU A 244 15.48 -8.32 -13.46
C GLU A 244 15.20 -9.82 -13.62
N LEU A 245 14.61 -10.23 -14.76
CA LEU A 245 14.37 -11.63 -15.06
C LEU A 245 15.64 -12.45 -15.29
N ALA A 246 16.66 -11.88 -15.95
CA ALA A 246 17.94 -12.57 -16.13
C ALA A 246 18.49 -12.99 -14.77
N ASN A 247 18.58 -12.03 -13.85
CA ASN A 247 19.06 -12.22 -12.48
C ASN A 247 18.19 -13.19 -11.68
N LEU A 248 16.87 -13.05 -11.75
CA LEU A 248 15.93 -13.90 -11.01
C LEU A 248 16.01 -15.37 -11.46
N LEU A 249 16.19 -15.60 -12.76
CA LEU A 249 16.19 -16.94 -13.36
C LEU A 249 17.59 -17.56 -13.49
N GLY A 250 18.65 -16.77 -13.29
CA GLY A 250 20.01 -17.18 -13.63
C GLY A 250 20.18 -17.48 -15.12
N THR A 251 19.48 -16.74 -15.98
CA THR A 251 19.45 -16.97 -17.45
C THR A 251 20.17 -15.84 -18.18
N PRO A 252 21.51 -15.94 -18.38
CA PRO A 252 22.29 -14.84 -18.97
C PRO A 252 21.87 -14.51 -20.41
N ASN A 253 21.20 -15.42 -21.13
CA ASN A 253 20.67 -15.13 -22.46
C ASN A 253 19.66 -13.98 -22.49
N LEU A 254 18.98 -13.70 -21.37
CA LEU A 254 18.07 -12.55 -21.26
C LEU A 254 18.81 -11.21 -21.24
N CYS A 255 20.10 -11.19 -20.84
CA CYS A 255 20.93 -9.98 -20.86
C CYS A 255 21.11 -9.41 -22.27
N ALA A 256 20.99 -10.21 -23.33
CA ALA A 256 21.07 -9.72 -24.70
C ALA A 256 19.95 -8.72 -25.06
N TYR A 257 18.84 -8.72 -24.31
CA TYR A 257 17.68 -7.86 -24.54
C TYR A 257 17.70 -6.56 -23.71
N THR A 258 18.71 -6.34 -22.88
CA THR A 258 18.78 -5.16 -22.00
C THR A 258 19.49 -3.96 -22.66
N GLY A 259 19.99 -4.10 -23.88
CA GLY A 259 20.78 -3.07 -24.57
C GLY A 259 22.26 -3.14 -24.21
N THR A 260 23.13 -2.45 -24.95
CA THR A 260 24.58 -2.68 -24.90
C THR A 260 25.19 -2.47 -23.50
N ALA A 261 24.99 -1.32 -22.88
CA ALA A 261 25.60 -1.02 -21.58
C ALA A 261 25.03 -1.88 -20.44
N LEU A 262 23.70 -2.01 -20.37
CA LEU A 262 23.04 -2.79 -19.32
C LEU A 262 23.25 -4.31 -19.50
N SER A 263 23.48 -4.79 -20.73
CA SER A 263 23.75 -6.21 -20.99
C SER A 263 25.05 -6.65 -20.34
N GLN A 264 26.09 -5.82 -20.39
CA GLN A 264 27.39 -6.13 -19.79
C GLN A 264 27.32 -6.20 -18.27
N LEU A 265 26.56 -5.29 -17.64
CA LEU A 265 26.28 -5.34 -16.21
C LEU A 265 25.49 -6.61 -15.84
N CYS A 266 24.43 -6.89 -16.59
CA CYS A 266 23.59 -8.08 -16.42
C CYS A 266 24.40 -9.38 -16.51
N TYR A 267 25.30 -9.50 -17.51
CA TYR A 267 26.17 -10.65 -17.65
C TYR A 267 27.13 -10.79 -16.46
N ALA A 268 27.73 -9.69 -16.00
CA ALA A 268 28.61 -9.70 -14.84
C ALA A 268 27.88 -10.20 -13.57
N GLU A 269 26.66 -9.76 -13.34
CA GLU A 269 25.84 -10.20 -12.19
C GLU A 269 25.42 -11.67 -12.29
N ASN A 270 25.00 -12.15 -13.47
CA ASN A 270 24.59 -13.54 -13.65
C ASN A 270 25.76 -14.54 -13.56
N LEU A 271 26.99 -14.11 -13.81
CA LEU A 271 28.19 -14.92 -13.59
C LEU A 271 28.48 -15.09 -12.09
N SER A 272 28.14 -14.10 -11.26
CA SER A 272 28.29 -14.17 -9.80
C SER A 272 27.43 -15.27 -9.15
N SER A 273 26.22 -15.47 -9.68
CA SER A 273 25.22 -16.39 -9.15
C SER A 273 25.44 -17.82 -9.63
N SER A 274 25.86 -17.99 -10.88
CA SER A 274 26.11 -19.31 -11.49
C SER A 274 27.37 -20.01 -10.98
N ALA A 275 28.40 -19.27 -10.53
CA ALA A 275 29.59 -19.84 -9.89
C ALA A 275 29.27 -20.65 -8.61
N ALA A 276 28.09 -20.45 -8.01
CA ALA A 276 27.61 -21.24 -6.87
C ALA A 276 26.86 -22.53 -7.28
N ALA A 277 26.41 -22.65 -8.53
CA ALA A 277 25.45 -23.68 -8.95
C ALA A 277 26.03 -24.77 -9.87
N GLY A 278 27.33 -24.75 -10.21
CA GLY A 278 27.99 -25.82 -10.98
C GLY A 278 27.44 -26.04 -12.40
N GLY A 279 26.68 -25.09 -12.94
CA GLY A 279 26.05 -25.18 -14.26
C GLY A 279 27.00 -24.81 -15.39
N SER A 280 27.04 -25.63 -16.44
CA SER A 280 27.88 -25.54 -17.64
C SER A 280 27.42 -24.49 -18.67
N GLY A 281 26.93 -23.33 -18.22
CA GLY A 281 26.34 -22.30 -19.07
C GLY A 281 27.29 -21.15 -19.41
N ALA A 282 27.71 -21.07 -20.68
CA ALA A 282 28.41 -19.97 -21.36
C ALA A 282 29.79 -19.53 -20.79
N ASN A 283 30.83 -19.69 -21.61
CA ASN A 283 32.20 -19.20 -21.39
C ASN A 283 32.31 -17.67 -21.50
N TYR A 284 31.59 -16.90 -20.68
CA TYR A 284 31.85 -15.47 -20.56
C TYR A 284 32.80 -15.23 -19.39
N SER A 285 34.04 -14.84 -19.69
CA SER A 285 35.01 -14.47 -18.67
C SER A 285 34.79 -13.01 -18.25
N ILE A 286 34.49 -12.77 -16.96
CA ILE A 286 34.42 -11.41 -16.40
C ILE A 286 35.74 -10.64 -16.61
N ALA A 287 36.86 -11.34 -16.81
CA ALA A 287 38.15 -10.72 -17.09
C ALA A 287 38.18 -9.95 -18.43
N GLU A 288 37.29 -10.29 -19.38
CA GLU A 288 37.28 -9.71 -20.73
C GLU A 288 36.40 -8.47 -20.86
N ILE A 289 35.55 -8.17 -19.85
CA ILE A 289 34.70 -6.98 -19.91
C ILE A 289 35.55 -5.74 -19.64
N ASN A 290 35.68 -4.89 -20.66
CA ASN A 290 36.38 -3.62 -20.56
C ASN A 290 35.46 -2.57 -19.90
N VAL A 291 35.64 -2.35 -18.59
CA VAL A 291 34.85 -1.39 -17.79
C VAL A 291 34.83 0.00 -18.42
N SER A 292 35.95 0.45 -18.99
CA SER A 292 36.05 1.78 -19.59
C SER A 292 35.18 1.92 -20.84
N SER A 293 35.03 0.86 -21.64
CA SER A 293 34.14 0.92 -22.81
C SER A 293 32.66 0.93 -22.38
N VAL A 294 32.29 0.15 -21.37
CA VAL A 294 30.93 0.13 -20.80
C VAL A 294 30.57 1.52 -20.27
N CYS A 295 31.40 2.05 -19.37
CA CYS A 295 31.12 3.29 -18.68
C CYS A 295 31.34 4.53 -19.55
N SER A 296 32.07 4.45 -20.67
CA SER A 296 32.13 5.55 -21.63
C SER A 296 30.77 5.87 -22.28
N SER A 297 29.82 4.91 -22.27
CA SER A 297 28.49 5.09 -22.85
C SER A 297 27.52 5.89 -21.95
N VAL A 298 27.85 6.08 -20.67
CA VAL A 298 27.04 6.90 -19.75
C VAL A 298 27.53 8.36 -19.74
N PRO A 299 26.67 9.33 -19.37
CA PRO A 299 27.08 10.73 -19.25
C PRO A 299 28.32 10.92 -18.37
N ALA A 300 29.19 11.87 -18.72
CA ALA A 300 30.49 12.08 -18.06
C ALA A 300 30.42 12.12 -16.52
N TYR A 301 29.39 12.78 -15.97
CA TYR A 301 29.20 12.90 -14.51
C TYR A 301 28.84 11.57 -13.81
N ALA A 302 28.45 10.54 -14.56
CA ALA A 302 28.05 9.22 -14.05
C ALA A 302 29.09 8.12 -14.35
N GLN A 303 30.13 8.40 -15.14
CA GLN A 303 31.11 7.39 -15.57
C GLN A 303 31.89 6.79 -14.40
N GLU A 304 32.21 7.61 -13.40
CA GLU A 304 32.90 7.19 -12.19
C GLU A 304 32.03 6.25 -11.35
N LEU A 305 30.76 6.63 -11.11
CA LEU A 305 29.79 5.77 -10.41
C LEU A 305 29.54 4.46 -11.16
N CYS A 306 29.40 4.49 -12.48
CA CYS A 306 29.32 3.30 -13.31
C CYS A 306 30.52 2.38 -13.11
N THR A 307 31.73 2.96 -13.10
CA THR A 307 32.98 2.21 -12.90
C THR A 307 33.00 1.55 -11.53
N TYR A 308 32.56 2.26 -10.48
CA TYR A 308 32.51 1.74 -9.11
C TYR A 308 31.49 0.61 -8.96
N SER A 309 30.29 0.76 -9.52
CA SER A 309 29.30 -0.31 -9.55
C SER A 309 29.84 -1.54 -10.28
N PHE A 310 30.42 -1.37 -11.46
CA PHE A 310 30.96 -2.49 -12.23
C PHE A 310 32.11 -3.21 -11.52
N LEU A 311 33.06 -2.46 -10.95
CA LEU A 311 34.16 -3.04 -10.17
C LEU A 311 33.65 -3.77 -8.94
N THR A 312 32.60 -3.25 -8.30
CA THR A 312 31.94 -3.91 -7.16
C THR A 312 31.33 -5.24 -7.57
N GLU A 313 30.53 -5.26 -8.63
CA GLU A 313 29.92 -6.51 -9.13
C GLU A 313 30.99 -7.52 -9.58
N LYS A 314 32.06 -7.05 -10.23
CA LYS A 314 33.21 -7.89 -10.57
C LYS A 314 33.91 -8.47 -9.33
N ALA A 315 34.05 -7.67 -8.27
CA ALA A 315 34.66 -8.10 -7.02
C ALA A 315 33.79 -9.14 -6.29
N VAL A 316 32.48 -8.89 -6.22
CA VAL A 316 31.48 -9.82 -5.68
C VAL A 316 31.48 -11.10 -6.47
N ALA A 317 31.26 -11.06 -7.79
CA ALA A 317 31.24 -12.24 -8.66
C ALA A 317 32.51 -13.09 -8.58
N GLY A 318 33.68 -12.44 -8.54
CA GLY A 318 34.97 -13.12 -8.46
C GLY A 318 35.41 -13.52 -7.05
N ARG A 319 34.62 -13.21 -6.00
CA ARG A 319 35.04 -13.32 -4.58
C ARG A 319 36.39 -12.67 -4.31
N ASN A 320 36.71 -11.60 -5.04
CA ASN A 320 38.04 -11.03 -5.11
C ASN A 320 38.04 -9.57 -4.64
N VAL A 321 38.42 -9.36 -3.38
CA VAL A 321 38.56 -8.03 -2.78
C VAL A 321 39.57 -7.15 -3.51
N SER A 322 40.55 -7.73 -4.22
CA SER A 322 41.54 -6.92 -4.95
C SER A 322 40.89 -6.03 -6.00
N SER A 323 39.75 -6.46 -6.56
CA SER A 323 38.95 -5.65 -7.50
C SER A 323 38.35 -4.41 -6.83
N CYS A 324 38.03 -4.43 -5.53
CA CYS A 324 37.59 -3.25 -4.80
C CYS A 324 38.70 -2.20 -4.66
N TYR A 325 39.97 -2.61 -4.61
CA TYR A 325 41.11 -1.68 -4.53
C TYR A 325 41.35 -0.90 -5.82
N ALA A 326 40.69 -1.27 -6.93
CA ALA A 326 40.70 -0.47 -8.16
C ALA A 326 39.73 0.73 -8.10
N ILE A 327 38.93 0.85 -7.05
CA ILE A 327 38.06 2.00 -6.78
C ILE A 327 38.89 3.09 -6.09
N ASN A 328 38.99 4.27 -6.73
CA ASN A 328 39.81 5.38 -6.24
C ASN A 328 39.22 6.06 -4.99
N ASP A 329 37.89 6.09 -4.88
CA ASP A 329 37.21 6.63 -3.71
C ASP A 329 37.14 5.60 -2.56
N THR A 330 37.72 5.94 -1.41
CA THR A 330 37.79 5.04 -0.25
C THR A 330 36.42 4.66 0.31
N GLY A 331 35.41 5.53 0.22
CA GLY A 331 34.05 5.23 0.69
C GLY A 331 33.37 4.18 -0.18
N TYR A 332 33.49 4.30 -1.51
CA TYR A 332 33.00 3.29 -2.44
C TYR A 332 33.80 1.98 -2.37
N GLN A 333 35.10 2.05 -2.10
CA GLN A 333 35.93 0.86 -1.84
C GLN A 333 35.43 0.08 -0.62
N TYR A 334 35.12 0.77 0.49
CA TYR A 334 34.57 0.11 1.67
C TYR A 334 33.19 -0.48 1.41
N SER A 335 32.36 0.23 0.63
CA SER A 335 31.04 -0.26 0.21
C SER A 335 31.17 -1.53 -0.65
N CYS A 336 32.13 -1.57 -1.58
CA CYS A 336 32.44 -2.77 -2.36
C CYS A 336 32.83 -3.97 -1.48
N ILE A 337 33.71 -3.75 -0.50
CA ILE A 337 34.13 -4.80 0.45
C ILE A 337 32.94 -5.30 1.27
N LEU A 338 32.09 -4.39 1.75
CA LEU A 338 30.87 -4.72 2.46
C LEU A 338 29.93 -5.57 1.59
N SER A 339 29.74 -5.23 0.31
CA SER A 339 28.91 -6.02 -0.61
C SER A 339 29.42 -7.46 -0.78
N ILE A 340 30.74 -7.69 -0.81
CA ILE A 340 31.30 -9.05 -0.81
C ILE A 340 31.01 -9.75 0.52
N ALA A 341 31.24 -9.06 1.64
CA ALA A 341 31.04 -9.60 2.98
C ALA A 341 29.58 -10.04 3.22
N THR A 342 28.62 -9.22 2.79
CA THR A 342 27.18 -9.50 2.92
C THR A 342 26.73 -10.61 1.98
N LYS A 343 27.15 -10.58 0.71
CA LYS A 343 26.74 -11.57 -0.29
C LYS A 343 27.14 -12.99 0.09
N TYR A 344 28.31 -13.16 0.70
CA TYR A 344 28.86 -14.48 1.05
C TYR A 344 28.77 -14.80 2.54
N ASP A 345 28.06 -13.97 3.32
CA ASP A 345 27.93 -14.10 4.78
C ASP A 345 29.29 -14.38 5.46
N ASN A 346 30.30 -13.57 5.11
CA ASN A 346 31.68 -13.79 5.55
C ASN A 346 32.33 -12.49 6.02
N LEU A 347 32.29 -12.29 7.34
CA LEU A 347 32.85 -11.11 8.02
C LEU A 347 34.37 -10.95 7.87
N SER A 348 35.09 -12.00 7.44
CA SER A 348 36.54 -11.89 7.21
C SER A 348 36.87 -10.90 6.09
N TYR A 349 35.94 -10.70 5.14
CA TYR A 349 36.09 -9.67 4.10
C TYR A 349 36.17 -8.25 4.67
N CYS A 350 35.51 -7.96 5.79
CA CYS A 350 35.64 -6.64 6.42
C CYS A 350 37.05 -6.35 6.96
N ASN A 351 37.89 -7.37 7.20
CA ASN A 351 39.26 -7.15 7.66
C ASN A 351 40.17 -6.53 6.58
N TYR A 352 39.73 -6.54 5.32
CA TYR A 352 40.42 -5.87 4.21
C TYR A 352 40.26 -4.33 4.24
N ILE A 353 39.40 -3.80 5.10
CA ILE A 353 39.34 -2.37 5.40
C ILE A 353 40.46 -2.04 6.39
N THR A 354 41.59 -1.56 5.87
CA THR A 354 42.79 -1.21 6.65
C THR A 354 42.90 0.30 6.87
N GLY A 355 43.38 0.72 8.04
CA GLY A 355 43.60 2.15 8.34
C GLY A 355 42.34 2.94 8.73
N ASN A 356 41.16 2.32 8.75
CA ASN A 356 39.91 2.93 9.22
C ASN A 356 39.10 1.93 10.06
N SER A 357 39.33 1.90 11.38
CA SER A 357 38.66 0.98 12.31
C SER A 357 37.16 1.21 12.40
N THR A 358 36.70 2.45 12.27
CA THR A 358 35.27 2.80 12.28
C THR A 358 34.54 2.20 11.09
N ALA A 359 35.09 2.34 9.87
CA ALA A 359 34.50 1.75 8.67
C ALA A 359 34.53 0.21 8.71
N GLN A 360 35.61 -0.38 9.23
CA GLN A 360 35.70 -1.81 9.44
C GLN A 360 34.63 -2.33 10.41
N LEU A 361 34.41 -1.62 11.53
CA LEU A 361 33.38 -1.97 12.50
C LEU A 361 31.98 -1.86 11.88
N ALA A 362 31.70 -0.76 11.18
CA ALA A 362 30.43 -0.54 10.48
C ALA A 362 30.16 -1.64 9.43
N CYS A 363 31.20 -2.11 8.73
CA CYS A 363 31.09 -3.24 7.80
C CYS A 363 30.64 -4.53 8.53
N LYS A 364 31.26 -4.85 9.68
CA LYS A 364 30.94 -6.04 10.47
C LYS A 364 29.51 -5.99 11.02
N GLU A 365 29.11 -4.84 11.56
CA GLU A 365 27.76 -4.62 12.08
C GLU A 365 26.71 -4.76 10.97
N SER A 366 26.91 -4.09 9.84
CA SER A 366 25.97 -4.13 8.70
C SER A 366 25.81 -5.53 8.14
N ALA A 367 26.93 -6.25 7.96
CA ALA A 367 26.90 -7.63 7.48
C ALA A 367 26.19 -8.58 8.45
N THR A 368 26.38 -8.40 9.77
CA THR A 368 25.71 -9.20 10.80
C THR A 368 24.20 -8.98 10.82
N ILE A 369 23.75 -7.72 10.68
CA ILE A 369 22.32 -7.37 10.64
C ILE A 369 21.64 -8.03 9.43
N LEU A 370 22.28 -7.95 8.25
CA LEU A 370 21.74 -8.51 7.02
C LEU A 370 21.68 -10.04 7.06
N ALA A 371 22.71 -10.70 7.61
CA ALA A 371 22.72 -12.15 7.82
C ALA A 371 21.56 -12.59 8.75
N SER A 372 21.31 -11.83 9.82
CA SER A 372 20.23 -12.11 10.77
C SER A 372 18.84 -11.98 10.14
N ASN A 373 18.66 -11.01 9.23
CA ASN A 373 17.40 -10.81 8.51
C ASN A 373 17.15 -11.88 7.42
N ALA A 374 18.21 -12.43 6.81
CA ALA A 374 18.08 -13.52 5.84
C ALA A 374 17.54 -14.80 6.50
N VAL A 375 17.92 -15.07 7.76
CA VAL A 375 17.44 -16.25 8.51
C VAL A 375 15.97 -16.13 8.90
N SER A 376 15.50 -14.93 9.28
CA SER A 376 14.11 -14.73 9.68
C SER A 376 13.12 -14.76 8.51
N GLY A 377 13.55 -14.37 7.30
CA GLY A 377 12.72 -14.42 6.09
C GLY A 377 12.37 -15.83 5.61
N ASN A 378 13.24 -16.82 5.84
CA ASN A 378 13.00 -18.21 5.44
C ASN A 378 12.04 -18.98 6.37
N ALA A 379 11.64 -18.41 7.51
CA ALA A 379 10.74 -19.06 8.47
C ALA A 379 9.24 -18.81 8.18
N ILE A 380 8.90 -18.04 7.14
CA ILE A 380 7.52 -17.62 6.80
C ILE A 380 7.08 -18.21 5.43
N GLY A 381 7.82 -19.17 4.88
CA GLY A 381 7.52 -19.84 3.61
C GLY A 381 6.65 -21.08 3.77
#